data_AF-B1XVS6-F1
#
_entry.id   AF-B1XVS6-F1
#
_cell.length_a   1.000
_cell.length_b   1.000
_cell.length_c   1.000
_cell.angle_alpha   90.00
_cell.angle_beta   90.00
_cell.angle_gamma   90.00
#
_symmetry.space_group_name_H-M   'P 1'
#
loop_
_entity.id
_entity.type
_entity.pdbx_description
1 polymer ?
#
loop_
_entity_poly.entity_id
_entity_poly.type
_entity_poly.pdbx_seq_one_letter_code
_entity_poly.pdbx_strand_id
1 'polypeptide(L)' 'MNEWHNESKEEINKKIITLIVMLGAATSLAILFALVAAHTGYVFG' A
#
# COMPACT_ATOMS: atom_id res chain seq x y z
N MET A 1 -15.70 16.23 -15.30
CA MET A 1 -16.87 15.59 -14.65
C MET A 1 -16.29 14.69 -13.56
N ASN A 2 -16.34 15.08 -12.27
CA ASN A 2 -15.73 14.27 -11.22
C ASN A 2 -16.62 13.04 -10.99
N GLU A 3 -16.20 11.89 -11.51
CA GLU A 3 -16.98 10.64 -11.54
C GLU A 3 -17.42 10.20 -10.14
N TRP A 4 -16.66 10.62 -9.12
CA TRP A 4 -16.85 10.28 -7.72
C TRP A 4 -17.91 11.17 -7.05
N HIS A 5 -18.38 12.23 -7.70
CA HIS A 5 -19.34 13.17 -7.10
C HIS A 5 -20.78 12.63 -7.10
N ASN A 6 -21.06 11.59 -7.91
CA ASN A 6 -22.36 10.94 -8.01
C ASN A 6 -22.42 9.64 -7.17
N GLU A 7 -21.31 9.24 -6.55
CA GLU A 7 -21.25 8.07 -5.67
C GLU A 7 -21.63 8.45 -4.24
N SER A 8 -22.27 7.51 -3.54
CA SER A 8 -22.62 7.73 -2.12
C SER A 8 -21.34 7.87 -1.29
N LYS A 9 -21.32 8.79 -0.32
CA LYS A 9 -20.15 9.07 0.52
C LYS A 9 -19.56 7.81 1.16
N GLU A 10 -20.41 6.82 1.46
CA GLU A 10 -20.02 5.53 2.03
C GLU A 10 -19.17 4.69 1.05
N GLU A 11 -19.57 4.63 -0.22
CA GLU A 11 -18.85 3.91 -1.28
C GLU A 11 -17.49 4.55 -1.57
N ILE A 12 -17.44 5.88 -1.58
CA ILE A 12 -16.19 6.65 -1.72
C ILE A 12 -15.26 6.37 -0.55
N ASN A 13 -15.77 6.40 0.68
CA ASN A 13 -14.97 6.15 1.87
C ASN A 13 -14.39 4.72 1.86
N LYS A 14 -15.20 3.73 1.44
CA LYS A 14 -14.76 2.34 1.29
C LYS A 14 -13.68 2.18 0.23
N LYS A 15 -13.81 2.84 -0.94
CA LYS A 15 -12.76 2.84 -1.98
C LYS A 15 -11.48 3.49 -1.48
N ILE A 16 -11.56 4.64 -0.80
CA ILE A 16 -10.39 5.33 -0.26
C ILE A 16 -9.68 4.45 0.79
N ILE A 17 -10.42 3.85 1.73
CA ILE A 17 -9.85 2.92 2.72
C ILE A 17 -9.19 1.74 2.02
N THR A 18 -9.82 1.17 1.01
CA THR A 18 -9.25 0.06 0.23
C THR A 18 -7.94 0.46 -0.43
N LEU A 19 -7.87 1.64 -1.04
CA LEU A 19 -6.63 2.15 -1.66
C LEU A 19 -5.53 2.38 -0.63
N ILE A 20 -5.86 2.93 0.55
CA ILE A 20 -4.91 3.15 1.65
C ILE A 20 -4.37 1.81 2.16
N VAL A 21 -5.24 0.81 2.34
CA VAL A 21 -4.85 -0.54 2.78
C VAL A 21 -3.96 -1.21 1.75
N MET A 22 -4.29 -1.13 0.46
CA MET A 22 -3.46 -1.68 -0.63
C MET A 22 -2.07 -1.02 -0.65
N LEU A 23 -2.01 0.31 -0.50
CA LEU A 23 -0.75 1.06 -0.43
C LEU A 23 0.08 0.66 0.79
N GLY A 24 -0.55 0.56 1.96
CA GLY A 24 0.11 0.15 3.20
C GLY A 24 0.69 -1.26 3.08
N ALA A 25 -0.09 -2.21 2.57
CA ALA A 25 0.35 -3.58 2.37
C ALA A 25 1.54 -3.68 1.40
N ALA A 26 1.47 -2.98 0.25
CA ALA A 26 2.56 -2.94 -0.72
C ALA A 26 3.84 -2.34 -0.11
N THR A 27 3.70 -1.24 0.65
CA THR A 27 4.83 -0.57 1.31
C THR A 27 5.47 -1.45 2.37
N SER A 28 4.67 -2.10 3.22
CA SER A 28 5.18 -3.03 4.23
C SER A 28 5.92 -4.20 3.60
N LEU A 29 5.41 -4.74 2.50
CA LEU A 29 6.08 -5.82 1.79
C LEU A 29 7.42 -5.36 1.20
N ALA A 30 7.48 -4.16 0.61
CA ALA A 30 8.72 -3.59 0.08
C ALA A 30 9.79 -3.38 1.17
N ILE A 31 9.39 -2.91 2.35
CA ILE A 31 10.30 -2.74 3.49
C ILE A 31 10.86 -4.10 3.95
N LEU A 32 10.03 -5.14 4.02
CA LEU A 32 10.50 -6.48 4.35
C LEU A 32 11.53 -7.00 3.34
N PHE A 33 11.30 -6.80 2.04
CA PHE A 33 12.29 -7.16 1.01
C PHE A 33 13.60 -6.37 1.15
N ALA A 34 13.53 -5.07 1.44
CA ALA A 34 14.71 -4.25 1.67
C ALA A 34 15.51 -4.72 2.90
N LEU A 35 14.83 -5.10 3.99
CA LEU A 35 15.45 -5.65 5.19
C LEU A 35 16.12 -7.01 4.92
N VAL A 36 15.45 -7.89 4.17
CA VAL A 36 16.02 -9.19 3.77
C VAL A 36 17.23 -8.99 2.84
N ALA A 37 17.18 -8.04 1.90
CA ALA A 37 18.31 -7.71 1.03
C ALA A 37 19.49 -7.14 1.84
N ALA A 38 19.24 -6.25 2.80
CA ALA A 38 20.28 -5.72 3.69
C ALA A 38 20.88 -6.83 4.57
N HIS A 39 20.03 -7.74 5.09
CA HIS A 39 20.49 -8.87 5.90
C HIS A 39 21.29 -9.88 5.09
N THR A 40 20.86 -10.22 3.88
CA THR A 40 21.61 -11.12 2.98
C THR A 40 22.91 -10.49 2.49
N GLY A 41 22.92 -9.19 2.18
CA GLY A 41 24.15 -8.45 1.86
C GLY A 41 25.13 -8.34 3.04
N TYR A 42 24.63 -8.26 4.28
CA TYR A 42 25.45 -8.27 5.50
C TYR A 42 26.02 -9.66 5.82
N VAL A 43 25.29 -10.73 5.50
CA VAL A 43 25.70 -12.11 5.81
C VAL A 43 26.61 -12.73 4.74
N PHE A 44 26.47 -12.33 3.47
CA PHE A 44 27.26 -12.85 2.34
C PHE A 44 28.36 -11.90 1.84
N GLY A 45 28.46 -10.70 2.39
CA GLY A 45 29.46 -9.67 2.06
C GLY A 45 30.70 -9.72 2.94
#